data_AF-A0A1T4RJW6-F1
#
_entry.id   AF-A0A1T4RJW6-F1
#
_cell.length_a   1.000
_cell.length_b   1.000
_cell.length_c   1.000
_cell.angle_alpha   90.00
_cell.angle_beta   90.00
_cell.angle_gamma   90.00
#
_symmetry.space_group_name_H-M   'P 1'
#
loop_
_entity.id
_entity.type
_entity.pdbx_description
1 polymer ?
#
loop_
_entity_poly.entity_id
_entity_poly.type
_entity_poly.pdbx_seq_one_letter_code
_entity_poly.pdbx_strand_id
1 'polypeptide(L)' 'MEQEQFLKWIKENLLSTGESIKLSGKSAATFKKAVVQNSIKPFYESSDEGRGKVRLYLKSDVERYSTVKAGRKKKKK' A
#
# COMPACT_ATOMS: atom_id res chain seq x y z
N MET A 1 25.07 13.81 -0.08
CA MET A 1 23.85 13.94 -0.92
C MET A 1 22.66 13.79 0.02
N GLU A 2 22.37 14.76 0.86
CA GLU A 2 22.01 14.31 2.21
C GLU A 2 20.50 14.26 2.48
N GLN A 3 19.74 15.29 2.13
CA GLN A 3 18.35 15.39 2.60
C GLN A 3 17.33 15.64 1.48
N GLU A 4 17.65 16.50 0.51
CA GLU A 4 16.70 16.84 -0.56
C GLU A 4 16.43 15.66 -1.49
N GLN A 5 17.46 14.91 -1.86
CA GLN A 5 17.32 13.70 -2.69
C GLN A 5 16.56 12.60 -1.94
N PHE A 6 16.81 12.47 -0.64
CA PHE A 6 16.11 11.50 0.20
C PHE A 6 14.64 11.89 0.40
N LEU A 7 14.35 13.16 0.66
CA LEU A 7 12.99 13.68 0.76
C LEU A 7 12.23 13.51 -0.56
N LYS A 8 12.88 13.76 -1.69
CA LYS A 8 12.33 13.54 -3.02
C LYS A 8 12.00 12.06 -3.22
N TRP A 9 12.95 11.18 -2.89
CA TRP A 9 12.74 9.74 -2.97
C TRP A 9 11.56 9.28 -2.11
N ILE A 10 11.43 9.78 -0.87
CA ILE A 10 10.29 9.46 0.01
C ILE A 10 8.98 9.91 -0.63
N LYS A 11 8.89 11.14 -1.13
CA LYS A 11 7.67 11.66 -1.76
C LYS A 11 7.27 10.88 -3.02
N GLU A 12 8.25 10.38 -3.77
CA GLU A 12 8.00 9.63 -5.01
C GLU A 12 7.67 8.16 -4.75
N ASN A 13 8.19 7.57 -3.67
CA ASN A 13 8.13 6.12 -3.44
C ASN A 13 7.25 5.71 -2.26
N LEU A 14 7.00 6.57 -1.26
CA LEU A 14 6.10 6.27 -0.15
C LEU A 14 4.74 6.94 -0.39
N LEU A 15 3.70 6.13 -0.23
CA LEU A 15 2.32 6.55 -0.37
C LEU A 15 1.60 6.41 0.96
N SER A 16 0.76 7.38 1.28
CA SER A 16 -0.21 7.24 2.36
C SER A 16 -1.27 6.18 2.03
N THR A 17 -2.04 5.77 3.05
CA THR A 17 -3.17 4.83 2.84
C THR A 17 -4.16 5.38 1.78
N GLY A 18 -4.47 6.67 1.83
CA GLY A 18 -5.40 7.30 0.89
C GLY A 18 -4.88 7.30 -0.54
N GLU A 19 -3.61 7.64 -0.74
CA GLU A 19 -2.96 7.60 -2.06
C GLU A 19 -2.84 6.18 -2.60
N SER A 20 -2.51 5.23 -1.74
CA SER A 20 -2.40 3.81 -2.12
C SER A 20 -3.74 3.25 -2.62
N ILE A 21 -4.85 3.63 -1.98
CA ILE A 21 -6.20 3.25 -2.41
C ILE A 21 -6.51 3.83 -3.79
N LYS A 22 -6.22 5.13 -3.99
CA LYS A 22 -6.43 5.81 -5.29
C LYS A 22 -5.59 5.16 -6.39
N LEU A 23 -4.32 4.90 -6.13
CA LEU A 23 -3.40 4.29 -7.10
C LEU A 23 -3.79 2.85 -7.44
N SER A 24 -4.23 2.08 -6.44
CA SER A 24 -4.68 0.70 -6.64
C SER A 24 -5.97 0.60 -7.44
N GLY A 25 -6.75 1.69 -7.55
CA GLY A 25 -8.07 1.70 -8.20
C GLY A 25 -9.06 0.75 -7.52
N LYS A 26 -8.81 0.36 -6.26
CA LYS A 26 -9.68 -0.52 -5.47
C LYS A 26 -10.43 0.30 -4.44
N SER A 27 -11.54 -0.23 -3.96
CA SER A 27 -12.24 0.38 -2.82
C SER A 27 -11.38 0.33 -1.56
N ALA A 28 -11.58 1.29 -0.67
CA ALA A 28 -10.90 1.34 0.63
C ALA A 28 -11.08 0.04 1.43
N ALA A 29 -12.26 -0.59 1.37
CA ALA A 29 -12.54 -1.86 2.02
C ALA A 29 -11.68 -3.01 1.44
N THR A 30 -11.54 -3.07 0.11
CA THR A 30 -10.70 -4.07 -0.56
C THR A 30 -9.24 -3.90 -0.20
N PHE A 31 -8.76 -2.66 -0.17
CA PHE A 31 -7.38 -2.35 0.21
C PHE A 31 -7.11 -2.72 1.68
N LYS A 32 -8.01 -2.36 2.61
CA LYS A 32 -7.90 -2.76 4.02
C LYS A 32 -7.86 -4.28 4.18
N LYS A 33 -8.69 -5.00 3.45
CA LYS A 33 -8.67 -6.47 3.44
C LYS A 33 -7.33 -7.01 2.93
N ALA A 34 -6.75 -6.41 1.89
CA ALA A 34 -5.44 -6.79 1.37
C ALA A 34 -4.32 -6.61 2.40
N VAL A 35 -4.38 -5.52 3.17
CA VAL A 35 -3.44 -5.27 4.29
C VAL A 35 -3.59 -6.32 5.39
N VAL A 36 -4.83 -6.62 5.81
CA VAL A 36 -5.10 -7.67 6.81
C VAL A 36 -4.66 -9.06 6.31
N GLN A 37 -4.83 -9.34 5.02
CA GLN A 37 -4.43 -10.59 4.39
C GLN A 37 -2.93 -10.67 4.07
N ASN A 38 -2.12 -9.68 4.47
CA ASN A 38 -0.69 -9.58 4.16
C ASN A 38 -0.35 -9.54 2.65
N SER A 39 -1.34 -9.27 1.79
CA SER A 39 -1.13 -9.07 0.35
C SER A 39 -0.43 -7.75 0.04
N ILE A 40 -0.56 -6.77 0.93
CA ILE A 40 0.17 -5.50 0.90
C ILE A 40 0.68 -5.26 2.32
N LYS A 41 1.99 -5.07 2.47
CA LYS A 41 2.59 -4.76 3.76
C LYS A 41 2.90 -3.27 3.87
N PRO A 42 2.57 -2.60 4.98
CA PRO A 42 3.03 -1.24 5.22
C PRO A 42 4.56 -1.27 5.35
N PHE A 43 5.22 -0.37 4.64
CA PHE A 43 6.66 -0.15 4.77
C PHE A 43 7.00 0.52 6.10
N TYR A 44 6.12 1.43 6.52
CA TYR A 44 6.21 2.09 7.81
C TYR A 44 4.84 2.12 8.45
N GLU A 45 4.81 1.80 9.75
CA GLU A 45 3.62 1.86 10.59
C GLU A 45 4.02 2.53 11.91
N SER A 46 3.34 3.63 12.26
CA SER A 46 3.54 4.25 13.57
C SER A 46 2.97 3.34 14.67
N SER A 47 3.66 3.24 15.80
CA SER A 47 3.25 2.45 16.98
C SER A 47 2.06 3.03 17.75
N ASP A 48 1.42 4.09 17.25
CA ASP A 48 0.25 4.70 17.89
C ASP A 48 -0.95 3.74 17.80
N GLU A 49 -1.43 3.28 18.95
CA GLU A 49 -2.63 2.45 19.07
C GLU A 49 -3.89 3.31 19.00
N GLY A 50 -4.38 3.56 17.79
CA GLY A 50 -5.70 4.19 17.62
C GLY A 50 -5.91 4.92 16.31
N ARG A 51 -6.72 5.99 16.37
CA ARG A 51 -7.09 6.83 15.21
C ARG A 51 -5.89 7.60 14.61
N GLY A 52 -4.75 7.66 15.32
CA GLY A 52 -3.49 8.28 14.88
C GLY A 52 -2.56 7.36 14.09
N LYS A 53 -2.96 6.12 13.82
CA LYS A 53 -2.11 5.13 13.16
C LYS A 53 -1.80 5.50 11.70
N VAL A 54 -0.59 6.03 11.46
CA VAL A 54 -0.09 6.33 10.12
C VAL A 54 0.55 5.08 9.52
N ARG A 55 0.14 4.77 8.30
CA ARG A 55 0.71 3.69 7.49
C ARG A 55 1.16 4.25 6.16
N LEU A 56 2.41 3.99 5.82
CA LEU A 56 3.00 4.30 4.53
C LEU A 56 3.33 3.01 3.79
N TYR A 57 3.10 3.02 2.48
CA TYR A 57 3.29 1.87 1.61
C TYR A 57 4.25 2.24 0.48
N LEU A 58 5.05 1.28 0.02
CA LEU A 58 5.86 1.49 -1.16
C LEU A 58 4.96 1.53 -2.40
N LYS A 59 5.16 2.55 -3.22
CA LYS A 59 4.47 2.73 -4.50
C LYS A 59 4.59 1.48 -5.37
N SER A 60 5.79 0.92 -5.48
CA SER A 60 6.05 -0.29 -6.27
C SER A 60 5.23 -1.50 -5.80
N ASP A 61 5.06 -1.69 -4.49
CA ASP A 61 4.23 -2.77 -3.93
C ASP A 61 2.74 -2.54 -4.22
N VAL A 62 2.27 -1.30 -4.13
CA VAL A 62 0.88 -0.94 -4.45
C VAL A 62 0.59 -1.14 -5.94
N GLU A 63 1.52 -0.76 -6.81
CA GLU A 63 1.43 -0.99 -8.26
C GLU A 63 1.42 -2.48 -8.59
N ARG A 64 2.31 -3.26 -7.95
CA ARG A 64 2.35 -4.71 -8.09
C ARG A 64 1.03 -5.34 -7.64
N TYR A 65 0.46 -4.88 -6.53
CA TYR A 65 -0.85 -5.35 -6.08
C TYR A 65 -1.98 -4.97 -7.05
N SER A 66 -1.95 -3.75 -7.60
CA SER A 66 -2.94 -3.27 -8.56
C SER A 66 -2.95 -4.07 -9.87
N THR A 67 -1.76 -4.39 -10.36
CA THR A 67 -1.54 -5.15 -11.61
C THR A 67 -1.88 -6.64 -11.48
N VAL A 68 -1.94 -7.19 -10.26
CA VAL A 68 -2.53 -8.50 -10.00
C VAL A 68 -4.06 -8.40 -10.14
N LYS A 69 -4.52 -8.25 -11.39
CA LYS A 69 -5.90 -8.50 -11.78
C LYS A 69 -6.22 -9.93 -11.37
N ALA A 70 -7.12 -10.06 -10.40
CA ALA A 70 -7.95 -11.22 -10.12
C ALA A 70 -7.52 -12.47 -10.89
N GLY A 71 -6.46 -13.12 -10.42
CA GLY A 71 -6.22 -14.51 -10.73
C GLY A 71 -7.35 -15.31 -10.09
N ARG A 72 -8.55 -15.26 -10.69
CA ARG A 72 -9.60 -16.27 -10.52
C ARG A 72 -8.97 -17.56 -11.03
N LYS A 73 -8.14 -18.21 -10.21
CA LYS A 73 -7.98 -19.66 -10.33
C LYS A 73 -9.35 -20.21 -9.96
N LYS A 74 -10.18 -20.45 -10.98
CA LYS A 74 -11.27 -21.43 -10.91
C LYS A 74 -10.64 -22.66 -10.27
N LYS A 75 -10.92 -22.91 -8.98
CA LYS A 75 -10.72 -24.25 -8.43
C LYS A 75 -11.70 -25.13 -9.18
N LYS A 76 -11.19 -25.82 -10.20
CA LYS A 76 -11.87 -26.94 -10.83
C LYS A 76 -11.64 -28.11 -9.88
N LYS A 77 -12.64 -28.46 -9.08
CA LYS A 77 -12.85 -29.81 -8.58
C LYS A 77 -14.30 -29.98 -8.21
#